data_AF-A0A1E8B626-F1
#
_entry.id   AF-A0A1E8B626-F1
#
_cell.length_a   1.000
_cell.length_b   1.000
_cell.length_c   1.000
_cell.angle_alpha   90.00
_cell.angle_beta   90.00
_cell.angle_gamma   90.00
#
_symmetry.space_group_name_H-M   'P 1'
#
loop_
_entity.id
_entity.type
_entity.pdbx_description
1 polymer ?
#
loop_
_entity_poly.entity_id
_entity_poly.type
_entity_poly.pdbx_seq_one_letter_code
_entity_poly.pdbx_strand_id
1 'polypeptide(L)' 'MNLSIIDELDLFSKELQRYMSPDALEQLAKNVEFVKQKIHTAHKI' A
#
# COMPACT_ATOMS: atom_id res chain seq x y z
N MET A 1 4.89 12.20 -22.94
CA MET A 1 5.80 11.52 -21.99
C MET A 1 5.12 10.23 -21.60
N ASN A 2 5.74 9.09 -21.91
CA ASN A 2 5.28 7.82 -21.35
C ASN A 2 5.76 7.84 -19.90
N LEU A 3 4.84 8.03 -18.94
CA LEU A 3 5.22 7.98 -17.53
C LEU A 3 5.74 6.58 -17.24
N SER A 4 6.82 6.47 -16.48
CA SER A 4 7.22 5.17 -15.99
C SER A 4 6.07 4.59 -15.18
N ILE A 5 5.87 3.28 -15.22
CA ILE A 5 4.86 2.62 -14.36
C ILE A 5 5.06 2.99 -12.87
N ILE A 6 6.31 3.28 -12.48
CA ILE A 6 6.64 3.76 -11.13
C ILE A 6 6.08 5.17 -10.87
N ASP A 7 6.17 6.07 -11.86
CA ASP A 7 5.66 7.44 -11.72
C ASP A 7 4.13 7.46 -11.63
N GLU A 8 3.46 6.59 -12.39
CA GLU A 8 2.00 6.44 -12.33
C GLU A 8 1.54 5.87 -10.97
N LEU A 9 2.27 4.88 -10.43
CA LEU A 9 1.97 4.31 -9.12
C LEU A 9 2.24 5.31 -7.98
N ASP A 10 3.27 6.14 -8.09
CA ASP A 10 3.54 7.21 -7.12
C ASP A 10 2.40 8.24 -7.10
N LEU A 11 1.95 8.70 -8.27
CA LEU A 11 0.82 9.61 -8.38
C LEU A 11 -0.46 9.00 -7.82
N PHE A 12 -0.73 7.73 -8.15
CA PHE A 12 -1.87 6.99 -7.61
C PHE A 12 -1.84 6.92 -6.08
N SER A 13 -0.67 6.65 -5.49
CA SER A 13 -0.52 6.57 -4.03
C SER A 13 -0.78 7.92 -3.34
N LYS A 14 -0.34 9.03 -3.95
CA LYS A 14 -0.55 10.39 -3.42
C LYS A 14 -2.01 10.79 -3.43
N GLU A 15 -2.73 10.47 -4.51
CA GLU A 15 -4.16 10.76 -4.58
C GLU A 15 -4.95 9.93 -3.57
N LEU A 16 -4.60 8.65 -3.35
CA LEU A 16 -5.21 7.84 -2.30
C LEU A 16 -5.00 8.45 -0.90
N GLN A 17 -3.77 8.86 -0.58
CA GLN A 17 -3.45 9.48 0.73
C GLN A 17 -4.12 10.84 0.93
N ARG A 18 -4.40 11.58 -0.15
CA ARG A 18 -5.07 12.87 -0.09
C ARG A 18 -6.53 12.76 0.33
N TYR A 19 -7.23 11.70 -0.09
CA TYR A 19 -8.67 11.53 0.14
C TYR A 19 -9.00 10.49 1.21
N MET A 20 -8.06 9.60 1.55
CA MET A 20 -8.26 8.58 2.58
C MET A 20 -7.40 8.85 3.81
N SER A 21 -8.00 8.71 4.99
CA SER A 21 -7.23 8.73 6.24
C SER A 21 -6.34 7.49 6.33
N PRO A 22 -5.27 7.54 7.14
CA PRO A 22 -4.44 6.37 7.42
C PRO A 22 -5.25 5.15 7.87
N ASP A 23 -6.25 5.32 8.74
CA ASP A 23 -7.13 4.24 9.18
C ASP A 23 -7.96 3.65 8.02
N ALA A 24 -8.48 4.49 7.12
CA ALA A 24 -9.24 4.02 5.97
C ALA A 24 -8.37 3.21 4.99
N LEU A 25 -7.11 3.62 4.81
CA LEU A 25 -6.13 2.88 4.01
C LEU A 25 -5.77 1.54 4.65
N GLU A 26 -5.62 1.50 5.98
CA GLU A 26 -5.36 0.25 6.71
C GLU A 26 -6.53 -0.73 6.58
N GLN A 27 -7.77 -0.25 6.73
CA GLN A 27 -8.98 -1.06 6.54
C GLN A 27 -9.09 -1.56 5.09
N LEU A 28 -8.81 -0.71 4.10
CA LEU A 28 -8.78 -1.10 2.69
C LEU A 28 -7.77 -2.23 2.47
N ALA A 29 -6.54 -2.08 2.97
CA ALA A 29 -5.47 -3.06 2.82
C ALA A 29 -5.83 -4.42 3.46
N LYS A 30 -6.52 -4.40 4.62
CA LYS A 30 -7.03 -5.62 5.26
C LYS A 30 -8.16 -6.26 4.46
N ASN A 31 -9.10 -5.45 3.95
CA ASN A 31 -10.27 -5.93 3.20
C ASN A 31 -9.91 -6.56 1.86
N VAL A 32 -8.92 -6.01 1.16
CA VAL A 32 -8.47 -6.55 -0.14
C VAL A 32 -7.44 -7.66 0.00
N GLU A 33 -7.23 -8.19 1.22
CA GLU A 33 -6.15 -9.13 1.58
C GLU A 33 -4.75 -8.70 1.10
N PHE A 34 -4.55 -7.40 0.85
CA PHE A 34 -3.26 -6.85 0.44
C PHE A 34 -2.23 -7.04 1.55
N VAL A 35 -2.68 -7.02 2.82
CA VAL A 35 -1.88 -7.37 4.00
C VAL A 35 -1.80 -8.91 4.17
N LYS A 36 -1.29 -9.61 3.15
CA LYS A 36 -0.75 -10.97 3.27
C LYS A 36 0.69 -11.02 2.77
N GLN A 37 1.53 -10.09 3.22
CA GLN A 37 2.96 -10.40 3.34
C GLN A 37 3.20 -10.92 4.74
N LYS A 38 3.58 -12.19 4.82
CA LYS A 38 4.09 -12.81 6.05
C LYS A 38 5.10 -11.85 6.64
N ILE A 39 4.80 -11.32 7.82
CA ILE A 39 5.87 -10.93 8.75
C ILE A 39 6.57 -12.26 9.01
N HIS A 40 7.62 -12.56 8.25
CA HIS A 40 8.55 -13.62 8.59
C HIS A 40 9.29 -13.06 9.80
N THR A 41 8.65 -13.16 10.96
CA THR A 41 9.29 -12.92 12.24
C THR A 41 10.41 -13.92 12.29
N ALA A 42 11.63 -13.44 12.05
CA ALA A 42 12.85 -14.16 12.30
C ALA A 42 12.77 -14.69 13.74
N HIS A 43 12.37 -15.96 13.88
CA HIS A 43 12.53 -16.68 15.12
C HIS A 43 14.02 -17.00 15.21
N LYS A 44 14.70 -16.12 15.93
CA LYS A 44 15.86 -16.38 16.76
C LYS A 44 15.86 -17.84 17.23
N ILE A 45 16.77 -18.65 16.67
CA ILE A 45 17.35 -19.86 17.28
C ILE A 45 18.85 -19.79 17.02
#